data_AF-A0A8J3X1Q7-F1
#
_entry.id   AF-A0A8J3X1Q7-F1
#
_cell.length_a   1.000
_cell.length_b   1.000
_cell.length_c   1.000
_cell.angle_alpha   90.00
_cell.angle_beta   90.00
_cell.angle_gamma   90.00
#
_symmetry.space_group_name_H-M   'P 1'
#
loop_
_entity.id
_entity.type
_entity.pdbx_description
1 polymer ?
#
loop_
_entity_poly.entity_id
_entity_poly.type
_entity_poly.pdbx_seq_one_letter_code
_entity_poly.pdbx_strand_id
1 'polypeptide(L)' 'MADETTPAIRVVRGTPTPEELAALVGVLLRRPAAVPEAPATRSRWRASALPGVPLRSGPGAWRASGLPA' A
#
# COMPACT_ATOMS: atom_id res chain seq x y z
N MET A 1 -26.60 -14.96 -2.25
CA MET A 1 -25.40 -15.26 -3.07
C MET A 1 -25.10 -13.99 -3.83
N ALA A 2 -23.99 -13.31 -3.54
CA ALA A 2 -23.65 -12.08 -4.23
C ALA A 2 -23.47 -12.39 -5.72
N ASP A 3 -24.08 -11.54 -6.53
CA ASP A 3 -24.37 -11.67 -7.95
C ASP A 3 -23.13 -11.87 -8.82
N GLU A 4 -23.00 -13.05 -9.43
CA GLU A 4 -21.93 -13.42 -10.38
C GLU A 4 -21.93 -12.53 -11.64
N THR A 5 -23.02 -11.79 -11.85
CA THR A 5 -23.22 -10.90 -13.01
C THR A 5 -22.65 -9.50 -12.81
N THR A 6 -22.31 -9.10 -11.59
CA THR A 6 -21.80 -7.74 -11.35
C THR A 6 -20.36 -7.61 -11.86
N PRO A 7 -20.09 -6.77 -12.88
CA PRO A 7 -18.77 -6.69 -13.49
C PRO A 7 -17.75 -6.08 -12.54
N ALA A 8 -16.57 -6.71 -12.41
CA ALA A 8 -15.48 -6.21 -11.56
C ALA A 8 -14.90 -4.87 -12.05
N ILE A 9 -15.03 -4.57 -13.36
CA ILE A 9 -14.54 -3.34 -13.99
C ILE A 9 -15.60 -2.84 -14.97
N ARG A 10 -15.87 -1.53 -15.00
CA ARG A 10 -16.83 -0.90 -15.91
C ARG A 10 -16.22 0.31 -16.61
N VAL A 11 -16.32 0.37 -17.93
CA VAL A 11 -15.97 1.55 -18.73
C VAL A 11 -17.11 2.57 -18.62
N VAL A 12 -16.83 3.73 -18.03
CA VAL A 12 -17.85 4.78 -17.81
C VAL A 12 -17.97 5.72 -19.01
N ARG A 13 -16.89 5.89 -19.78
CA ARG A 13 -16.82 6.77 -20.98
C ARG A 13 -15.83 6.21 -22.00
N GLY A 14 -16.07 6.53 -23.27
CA GLY A 14 -15.23 6.12 -24.40
C GLY A 14 -15.54 4.70 -24.89
N THR A 15 -14.92 4.34 -26.02
CA THR A 15 -15.03 3.02 -26.65
C THR A 15 -13.61 2.49 -26.91
N PRO A 16 -12.96 1.91 -25.88
CA PRO A 16 -11.59 1.43 -26.02
C PRO A 16 -11.54 0.31 -27.07
N THR A 17 -10.44 0.24 -27.81
CA THR A 17 -10.21 -0.89 -28.71
C THR A 17 -9.97 -2.17 -27.90
N PRO A 18 -10.12 -3.37 -28.51
CA PRO A 18 -9.79 -4.62 -27.85
C PRO A 18 -8.36 -4.66 -27.31
N GLU A 19 -7.42 -4.06 -28.02
CA GLU A 19 -6.00 -4.00 -27.66
C GLU A 19 -5.77 -3.13 -26.43
N GLU A 20 -6.42 -1.97 -26.34
CA GLU A 20 -6.33 -1.07 -25.20
C GLU A 20 -6.91 -1.71 -23.92
N LEU A 21 -8.06 -2.39 -24.07
CA LEU A 21 -8.66 -3.16 -22.98
C LEU A 21 -7.75 -4.29 -22.51
N ALA A 22 -7.18 -5.06 -23.44
CA ALA A 22 -6.25 -6.14 -23.12
C ALA A 22 -5.00 -5.63 -22.41
N ALA A 23 -4.45 -4.49 -22.84
CA ALA A 23 -3.30 -3.85 -22.20
C ALA A 23 -3.63 -3.46 -20.75
N LEU A 24 -4.79 -2.85 -20.51
CA LEU A 24 -5.23 -2.47 -19.16
C LEU A 24 -5.39 -3.70 -18.25
N VAL A 25 -6.09 -4.74 -18.73
CA VAL A 25 -6.27 -5.99 -17.98
C VAL A 25 -4.93 -6.64 -17.67
N GLY A 26 -4.00 -6.68 -18.63
CA GLY A 26 -2.66 -7.21 -18.43
C GLY A 26 -1.88 -6.46 -17.34
N VAL A 27 -2.00 -5.14 -17.27
CA VAL A 27 -1.39 -4.32 -16.21
C VAL A 27 -2.02 -4.62 -14.85
N LEU A 28 -3.34 -4.72 -14.76
CA LEU A 28 -4.04 -5.00 -13.50
C LEU A 28 -3.76 -6.41 -12.97
N LEU A 29 -3.63 -7.39 -13.87
CA LEU A 29 -3.27 -8.76 -13.51
C LEU A 29 -1.78 -8.91 -13.15
N ARG A 30 -0.95 -7.91 -13.46
CA ARG A 30 0.48 -7.94 -13.13
C ARG A 30 0.66 -7.83 -11.63
N ARG A 31 0.68 -8.97 -10.95
CA ARG A 31 1.08 -9.07 -9.56
C ARG A 31 2.58 -8.74 -9.47
N PRO A 32 3.01 -7.69 -8.75
CA PRO A 32 4.42 -7.52 -8.47
C PRO A 32 4.91 -8.74 -7.69
N ALA A 33 6.12 -9.21 -8.01
CA ALA A 33 6.75 -10.24 -7.21
C ALA A 33 6.74 -9.80 -5.74
N ALA A 34 6.33 -10.71 -4.85
CA ALA A 34 6.38 -10.44 -3.43
C ALA A 34 7.85 -10.20 -3.06
N VAL A 35 8.19 -8.94 -2.79
CA VAL A 35 9.46 -8.63 -2.13
C VAL A 35 9.34 -9.24 -0.73
N PRO A 36 10.31 -10.05 -0.28
CA PRO A 36 10.29 -10.56 1.08
C PRO A 36 10.10 -9.38 2.03
N GLU A 37 9.02 -9.43 2.81
CA GLU A 37 8.70 -8.37 3.77
C GLU A 37 9.82 -8.35 4.79
N ALA A 38 10.62 -7.27 4.77
CA ALA A 38 11.55 -7.01 5.85
C ALA A 38 10.74 -6.97 7.16
N PRO A 39 11.26 -7.50 8.28
CA PRO A 39 10.53 -7.47 9.53
C PRO A 39 10.07 -6.04 9.81
N ALA A 40 8.76 -5.84 9.96
CA ALA A 40 8.19 -4.51 10.10
C ALA A 40 8.82 -3.82 11.33
N THR A 41 9.72 -2.87 11.09
CA THR A 41 10.33 -2.13 12.18
C THR A 41 9.24 -1.33 12.89
N ARG A 42 9.16 -1.45 14.22
CA ARG A 42 8.13 -0.73 14.99
C ARG A 42 8.32 0.77 14.78
N SER A 43 7.28 1.44 14.27
CA SER A 43 7.24 2.89 14.16
C SER A 43 7.57 3.54 15.51
N ARG A 44 8.57 4.43 15.51
CA ARG A 44 8.94 5.21 16.71
C ARG A 44 7.82 6.12 17.18
N TRP A 45 7.00 6.63 16.25
CA TRP A 45 5.78 7.37 16.57
C TRP A 45 4.76 6.48 17.31
N ARG A 46 4.45 5.29 16.78
CA ARG A 46 3.56 4.34 17.48
C ARG A 46 4.12 3.92 18.84
N ALA A 47 5.42 3.69 18.95
CA ALA A 47 6.07 3.32 20.21
C ALA A 47 5.99 4.43 21.27
N SER A 48 6.02 5.70 20.87
CA SER A 48 5.87 6.84 21.80
C SER A 48 4.49 6.96 22.44
N ALA A 49 3.46 6.35 21.85
CA ALA A 49 2.11 6.33 22.42
C ALA A 49 1.93 5.26 23.52
N LEU A 50 2.93 4.40 23.74
CA LEU A 50 2.87 3.35 24.76
C LEU A 50 3.23 3.90 26.15
N PRO A 51 2.41 3.63 27.18
CA PRO A 51 2.73 4.01 28.55
C PRO A 51 4.07 3.40 29.00
N GLY A 52 4.91 4.21 29.64
CA GLY A 52 6.18 3.74 30.22
C GLY A 52 7.34 3.59 29.24
N VAL A 53 7.16 3.92 27.95
CA VAL A 53 8.29 3.93 27.00
C VAL A 53 9.07 5.25 27.14
N PRO A 54 10.38 5.21 27.44
CA PRO A 54 11.18 6.43 27.57
C PRO A 54 11.36 7.09 26.19
N LEU A 55 11.03 8.38 26.12
CA LEU A 55 11.29 9.21 24.94
C LEU A 55 12.79 9.56 24.90
N ARG A 56 13.46 9.18 23.81
CA ARG A 56 14.87 9.55 23.60
C ARG A 56 14.95 10.91 22.90
N SER A 57 15.22 11.96 23.67
CA SER A 57 15.58 13.27 23.12
C SER A 57 17.01 13.25 22.57
N GLY A 58 17.23 13.87 21.41
CA GLY A 58 18.56 14.00 20.81
C GLY A 58 18.51 14.56 19.39
N PRO A 59 19.67 14.93 18.81
CA PRO A 59 19.75 15.40 17.43
C PRO A 59 19.11 14.39 16.48
N GLY A 60 18.21 14.87 15.62
CA GLY A 60 17.51 14.03 14.63
C GLY A 60 16.35 13.19 15.16
N ALA A 61 16.04 13.21 16.47
CA ALA A 61 14.96 12.40 17.05
C ALA A 61 13.58 12.69 16.41
N TRP A 62 13.27 13.96 16.12
CA TRP A 62 12.03 14.35 15.44
C TRP A 62 11.97 13.88 13.98
N ARG A 63 13.10 13.89 13.26
CA ARG A 63 13.13 13.33 11.89
C ARG A 63 12.94 11.81 11.92
N ALA A 64 13.52 11.14 12.90
CA ALA A 64 13.42 9.69 13.04
C ALA A 64 12.03 9.18 13.45
N SER A 65 11.10 10.03 13.90
CA SER A 65 9.72 9.60 14.18
C SER A 65 8.88 9.40 12.92
N GLY A 66 9.25 10.07 11.81
CA GLY A 66 8.54 10.00 10.53
C GLY A 66 9.19 9.10 9.48
N LEU A 67 10.39 8.59 9.74
CA LEU A 67 11.10 7.69 8.83
C LEU A 67 10.84 6.22 9.20
N PRO A 68 10.80 5.31 8.21
CA PRO A 68 10.96 3.89 8.48
C PRO A 68 12.26 3.68 9.26
N ALA A 69 12.20 2.82 10.27
CA ALA A 69 13.38 2.47 11.06
C ALA A 69 14.15 1.32 10.43
#